data_AF-A0A3M0CIR4-F1
#
_entry.id   AF-A0A3M0CIR4-F1
#
_cell.length_a   1.000
_cell.length_b   1.000
_cell.length_c   1.000
_cell.angle_alpha   90.00
_cell.angle_beta   90.00
_cell.angle_gamma   90.00
#
_symmetry.space_group_name_H-M   'P 1'
#
loop_
_entity.id
_entity.type
_entity.pdbx_description
1 polymer ?
#
loop_
_entity_poly.entity_id
_entity_poly.type
_entity_poly.pdbx_seq_one_letter_code
_entity_poly.pdbx_strand_id
1 'polypeptide(L)'
;MTASRNRTPRPTAAFGLVLGLMAIFARPPALPASDTGQADMLCEAYGAIGFAVADFMLPMSLQQIVNMASGASPQQMEIFSANMQQVLAGPYADALRQAGPDAGGLFGQFGGDAAMGLLMQGRATSADQLRTVMIQQCNTVGSAKLLEDMRTARREIEKQITEQQNSRP
;
A
#
# COMPACT_ATOMS: atom_id res chain seq x y z
N MET A 1 -14.50 -42.10 -40.52
CA MET A 1 -13.73 -41.44 -41.60
C MET A 1 -14.10 -39.97 -41.61
N THR A 2 -13.24 -39.11 -41.04
CA THR A 2 -13.36 -37.66 -41.17
C THR A 2 -11.97 -37.05 -40.99
N ALA A 3 -11.55 -36.32 -42.01
CA ALA A 3 -10.15 -36.03 -42.31
C ALA A 3 -9.59 -34.84 -41.53
N SER A 4 -8.38 -35.06 -41.01
CA SER A 4 -7.45 -34.06 -40.49
C SER A 4 -7.04 -33.07 -41.60
N ARG A 5 -7.16 -31.76 -41.33
CA ARG A 5 -6.57 -30.71 -42.18
C ARG A 5 -5.53 -29.93 -41.39
N ASN A 6 -4.32 -30.43 -41.54
CA ASN A 6 -3.05 -29.83 -41.21
C ASN A 6 -2.86 -28.52 -42.02
N ARG A 7 -2.70 -27.36 -41.38
CA ARG A 7 -2.25 -26.13 -42.04
C ARG A 7 -0.94 -25.67 -41.42
N THR A 8 0.12 -25.81 -42.21
CA THR A 8 1.45 -25.28 -41.96
C THR A 8 1.50 -23.76 -42.19
N PRO A 9 2.20 -22.98 -41.34
CA PRO A 9 2.49 -21.59 -41.62
C PRO A 9 3.69 -21.45 -42.58
N ARG A 10 3.55 -20.59 -43.59
CA ARG A 10 4.65 -20.16 -44.47
C ARG A 10 5.41 -19.00 -43.82
N PRO A 11 6.75 -19.02 -43.84
CA PRO A 11 7.57 -17.89 -43.40
C PRO A 11 7.78 -16.91 -44.56
N THR A 12 7.42 -15.65 -44.37
CA THR A 12 7.94 -14.55 -45.19
C THR A 12 8.94 -13.77 -44.36
N ALA A 13 10.20 -14.11 -44.59
CA ALA A 13 11.34 -13.28 -44.22
C ALA A 13 11.27 -11.98 -45.04
N ALA A 14 11.17 -10.84 -44.36
CA ALA A 14 11.55 -9.56 -44.90
C ALA A 14 12.71 -9.05 -44.03
N PHE A 15 13.91 -9.31 -44.53
CA PHE A 15 15.13 -8.60 -44.15
C PHE A 15 14.91 -7.11 -44.42
N GLY A 16 14.93 -6.30 -43.37
CA GLY A 16 14.83 -4.85 -43.43
C GLY A 16 15.78 -4.24 -42.41
N LEU A 17 17.01 -4.08 -42.85
CA LEU A 17 18.14 -3.52 -42.13
C LEU A 17 17.94 -2.01 -41.99
N VAL A 18 17.68 -1.52 -40.76
CA VAL A 18 17.87 -0.10 -40.43
C VAL A 18 18.72 -0.03 -39.16
N LEU A 19 20.03 0.10 -39.37
CA LEU A 19 20.91 0.77 -38.41
C LEU A 19 20.36 2.19 -38.19
N GLY A 20 20.17 2.57 -36.93
CA GLY A 20 20.00 3.98 -36.58
C GLY A 20 19.04 4.22 -35.42
N LEU A 21 19.54 4.07 -34.20
CA LEU A 21 19.43 5.02 -33.08
C LEU A 21 19.94 4.30 -31.83
N MET A 22 21.26 4.36 -31.64
CA MET A 22 21.82 4.20 -30.30
C MET A 22 21.41 5.40 -29.43
N ALA A 23 21.14 5.10 -28.16
CA ALA A 23 21.04 6.02 -27.02
C ALA A 23 19.83 6.97 -26.97
N ILE A 24 18.67 6.41 -26.61
CA ILE A 24 17.70 7.11 -25.73
C ILE A 24 17.48 6.22 -24.50
N PHE A 25 18.56 5.90 -23.80
CA PHE A 25 18.49 5.47 -22.40
C PHE A 25 19.03 6.60 -21.54
N ALA A 26 18.33 6.81 -20.43
CA ALA A 26 18.80 7.53 -19.25
C ALA A 26 18.85 9.07 -19.37
N ARG A 27 17.68 9.69 -19.56
CA ARG A 27 17.39 10.89 -18.78
C ARG A 27 16.37 10.49 -17.72
N PRO A 28 16.79 10.11 -16.48
CA PRO A 28 15.83 10.03 -15.39
C PRO A 28 15.11 11.39 -15.34
N PRO A 29 13.77 11.42 -15.20
CA PRO A 29 13.10 12.67 -14.92
C PRO A 29 13.81 13.30 -13.73
N ALA A 30 14.25 14.55 -13.89
CA ALA A 30 14.69 15.35 -12.76
C ALA A 30 13.46 15.50 -11.86
N LEU A 31 13.34 14.58 -10.91
CA LEU A 31 12.43 14.69 -9.80
C LEU A 31 12.79 16.02 -9.13
N PRO A 32 11.82 16.91 -8.86
CA PRO A 32 12.10 18.04 -8.00
C PRO A 32 12.72 17.47 -6.73
N ALA A 33 13.90 17.95 -6.37
CA ALA A 33 14.52 17.64 -5.10
C ALA A 33 13.58 18.20 -4.02
N SER A 34 12.64 17.38 -3.58
CA SER A 34 11.90 17.59 -2.34
C SER A 34 12.94 17.66 -1.24
N ASP A 35 12.96 18.79 -0.54
CA ASP A 35 13.86 19.14 0.54
C ASP A 35 14.05 17.98 1.53
N THR A 36 15.10 17.16 1.34
CA THR A 36 15.39 15.93 2.11
C THR A 36 16.08 16.23 3.44
N GLY A 37 15.62 17.25 4.17
CA GLY A 37 16.28 17.70 5.40
C GLY A 37 15.63 17.22 6.70
N GLN A 38 14.34 16.90 6.67
CA GLN A 38 13.60 16.47 7.84
C GLN A 38 12.77 15.26 7.45
N ALA A 39 13.04 14.11 8.08
CA ALA A 39 12.17 12.95 7.94
C ALA A 39 10.76 13.42 8.27
N ASP A 40 9.89 13.39 7.27
CA ASP A 40 8.52 13.85 7.45
C ASP A 40 7.88 12.97 8.52
N MET A 41 7.53 13.58 9.65
CA MET A 41 6.99 12.86 10.80
C MET A 41 5.71 12.10 10.43
N LEU A 42 4.99 12.50 9.38
CA LEU A 42 3.86 11.75 8.83
C LEU A 42 4.30 10.47 8.10
N CYS A 43 5.42 10.51 7.38
CA CYS A 43 5.98 9.32 6.75
C CYS A 43 6.57 8.36 7.79
N GLU A 44 7.18 8.88 8.87
CA GLU A 44 7.58 8.05 10.02
C GLU A 44 6.36 7.44 10.71
N ALA A 45 5.27 8.19 10.89
CA ALA A 45 4.01 7.66 11.42
C ALA A 45 3.47 6.52 10.55
N TYR A 46 3.46 6.70 9.23
CA TYR A 46 3.06 5.68 8.26
C TYR A 46 3.93 4.42 8.36
N GLY A 47 5.24 4.59 8.47
CA GLY A 47 6.17 3.50 8.72
C GLY A 47 5.91 2.77 10.03
N ALA A 48 5.63 3.52 11.10
CA ALA A 48 5.37 2.95 12.42
C ALA A 48 4.08 2.11 12.45
N ILE A 49 3.07 2.49 11.67
CA ILE A 49 1.87 1.66 11.45
C ILE A 49 2.26 0.35 10.78
N GLY A 50 3.08 0.42 9.71
CA GLY A 50 3.62 -0.78 9.06
C GLY A 50 4.36 -1.70 10.02
N PHE A 51 5.24 -1.13 10.84
CA PHE A 51 5.95 -1.86 11.90
C PHE A 51 4.95 -2.59 12.81
N ALA A 52 3.98 -1.86 13.36
CA ALA A 52 3.03 -2.41 14.33
C ALA A 52 2.14 -3.50 13.74
N VAL A 53 1.73 -3.35 12.47
CA VAL A 53 0.98 -4.38 11.75
C VAL A 53 1.82 -5.65 11.58
N ALA A 54 3.06 -5.52 11.11
CA ALA A 54 3.95 -6.67 10.93
C ALA A 54 4.33 -7.33 12.25
N ASP A 55 4.67 -6.55 13.27
CA ASP A 55 5.02 -7.05 14.60
C ASP A 55 3.86 -7.84 15.22
N PHE A 56 2.62 -7.40 14.98
CA PHE A 56 1.43 -8.14 15.40
C PHE A 56 1.16 -9.37 14.52
N MET A 57 1.27 -9.25 13.19
CA MET A 57 0.85 -10.29 12.25
C MET A 57 1.85 -11.42 12.01
N LEU A 58 3.15 -11.12 11.94
CA LEU A 58 4.19 -12.11 11.66
C LEU A 58 4.26 -13.26 12.69
N PRO A 59 4.08 -13.04 14.01
CA PRO A 59 4.05 -14.14 14.97
C PRO A 59 2.73 -14.91 14.96
N MET A 60 1.69 -14.42 14.29
CA MET A 60 0.40 -15.11 14.20
C MET A 60 0.41 -16.21 13.15
N SER A 61 -0.29 -17.29 13.45
CA SER A 61 -0.67 -18.30 12.46
C SER A 61 -1.72 -17.76 11.49
N LEU A 62 -1.78 -18.33 10.29
CA LEU A 62 -2.81 -18.01 9.29
C LEU A 62 -4.23 -18.15 9.86
N GLN A 63 -4.46 -19.18 10.71
CA GLN A 63 -5.76 -19.39 11.35
C GLN A 63 -6.13 -18.25 12.31
N GLN A 64 -5.18 -17.70 13.07
CA GLN A 64 -5.42 -16.55 13.94
C GLN A 64 -5.77 -15.31 13.13
N ILE A 65 -5.06 -15.06 12.02
CA ILE A 65 -5.37 -13.95 11.11
C ILE A 65 -6.80 -14.08 10.55
N VAL A 66 -7.19 -15.28 10.12
CA VAL A 66 -8.56 -15.55 9.63
C VAL A 66 -9.60 -15.37 10.74
N ASN A 67 -9.32 -15.84 11.95
CA ASN A 67 -10.22 -15.69 13.10
C ASN A 67 -10.40 -14.21 13.47
N MET A 68 -9.33 -13.43 13.39
CA MET A 68 -9.38 -11.98 13.62
C MET A 68 -10.19 -11.28 12.51
N ALA A 69 -9.91 -11.57 11.24
CA ALA A 69 -10.60 -10.97 10.09
C ALA A 69 -12.09 -11.33 10.03
N SER A 70 -12.48 -12.52 10.49
CA SER A 70 -13.88 -12.96 10.57
C SER A 70 -14.62 -12.48 11.83
N GLY A 71 -13.93 -11.81 12.76
CA GLY A 71 -14.50 -11.38 14.04
C GLY A 71 -14.67 -12.50 15.06
N ALA A 72 -14.17 -13.71 14.78
CA ALA A 72 -14.19 -14.85 15.70
C ALA A 72 -13.23 -14.69 16.90
N SER A 73 -12.32 -13.71 16.85
CA SER A 73 -11.44 -13.36 17.97
C SER A 73 -11.47 -11.84 18.28
N PRO A 74 -12.51 -11.34 18.95
CA PRO A 74 -12.63 -9.92 19.27
C PRO A 74 -11.50 -9.42 20.19
N GLN A 75 -10.99 -10.28 21.07
CA GLN A 75 -9.86 -9.97 21.96
C GLN A 75 -8.57 -9.64 21.18
N GLN A 76 -8.29 -10.37 20.10
CA GLN A 76 -7.11 -10.10 19.26
C GLN A 76 -7.26 -8.75 18.53
N MET A 77 -8.46 -8.43 18.07
CA MET A 77 -8.75 -7.14 17.44
C MET A 77 -8.61 -5.98 18.42
N GLU A 78 -9.01 -6.17 19.68
CA GLU A 78 -8.86 -5.17 20.74
C GLU A 78 -7.37 -4.92 21.06
N ILE A 79 -6.57 -5.97 21.20
CA ILE A 79 -5.11 -5.86 21.41
C ILE A 79 -4.46 -5.13 20.24
N PHE A 80 -4.80 -5.49 19.00
CA PHE A 80 -4.28 -4.84 17.81
C PHE A 80 -4.65 -3.35 17.78
N SER A 81 -5.92 -3.02 18.05
CA SER A 81 -6.41 -1.64 18.08
C SER A 81 -5.72 -0.82 19.16
N ALA A 82 -5.51 -1.39 20.35
CA ALA A 82 -4.80 -0.73 21.45
C ALA A 82 -3.33 -0.47 21.09
N ASN A 83 -2.63 -1.44 20.50
CA ASN A 83 -1.25 -1.27 20.03
C ASN A 83 -1.17 -0.17 18.97
N MET A 84 -2.11 -0.15 18.03
CA MET A 84 -2.14 0.87 16.98
C MET A 84 -2.40 2.26 17.54
N GLN A 85 -3.32 2.38 18.51
CA GLN A 85 -3.56 3.65 19.20
C GLN A 85 -2.32 4.14 19.94
N GLN A 86 -1.59 3.27 20.62
CA GLN A 86 -0.34 3.66 21.29
C GLN A 86 0.72 4.17 20.31
N VAL A 87 0.86 3.50 19.16
CA VAL A 87 1.79 3.92 18.11
C VAL A 87 1.43 5.32 17.59
N LEU A 88 0.14 5.58 17.32
CA LEU A 88 -0.33 6.86 16.79
C LEU A 88 -0.39 7.98 17.84
N ALA A 89 -0.62 7.64 19.11
CA ALA A 89 -0.66 8.58 20.23
C ALA A 89 0.73 8.95 20.77
N GLY A 90 1.78 8.26 20.33
CA GLY A 90 3.16 8.51 20.74
C GLY A 90 3.79 9.72 20.03
N PRO A 91 5.03 9.61 19.52
CA PRO A 91 5.79 10.76 19.00
C PRO A 91 5.17 11.40 17.74
N TYR A 92 4.17 10.76 17.14
CA TYR A 92 3.54 11.20 15.88
C TYR A 92 2.22 11.95 16.08
N ALA A 93 1.68 11.96 17.30
CA ALA A 93 0.36 12.54 17.58
C ALA A 93 0.25 14.00 17.14
N ASP A 94 1.30 14.78 17.36
CA ASP A 94 1.35 16.20 17.00
C ASP A 94 1.38 16.41 15.49
N ALA A 95 2.14 15.59 14.76
CA ALA A 95 2.20 15.65 13.30
C ALA A 95 0.85 15.25 12.67
N LEU A 96 0.24 14.17 13.16
CA LEU A 96 -1.08 13.71 12.71
C LEU A 96 -2.15 14.79 12.98
N ARG A 97 -2.14 15.39 14.18
CA ARG A 97 -3.07 16.46 14.54
C ARG A 97 -2.91 17.72 13.67
N GLN A 98 -1.69 18.07 13.29
CA GLN A 98 -1.42 19.17 12.36
C GLN A 98 -1.85 18.86 10.93
N ALA A 99 -1.76 17.60 10.50
CA ALA A 99 -2.18 17.16 9.17
C ALA A 99 -3.71 17.11 8.98
N GLY A 100 -4.45 17.03 10.09
CA GLY A 100 -5.90 17.13 10.12
C GLY A 100 -6.54 16.19 11.15
N PRO A 101 -7.79 16.46 11.58
CA PRO A 101 -8.47 15.63 12.58
C PRO A 101 -8.76 14.20 12.08
N ASP A 102 -8.78 13.99 10.76
CA ASP A 102 -8.99 12.71 10.10
C ASP A 102 -7.69 11.92 9.82
N ALA A 103 -6.52 12.58 9.91
CA ALA A 103 -5.27 12.00 9.46
C ALA A 103 -4.93 10.71 10.21
N GLY A 104 -5.05 10.70 11.54
CA GLY A 104 -4.78 9.48 12.34
C GLY A 104 -5.64 8.29 11.93
N GLY A 105 -6.93 8.52 11.65
CA GLY A 105 -7.84 7.48 11.18
C GLY A 105 -7.50 6.98 9.78
N LEU A 106 -7.16 7.90 8.86
CA LEU A 106 -6.77 7.56 7.49
C LEU A 106 -5.45 6.78 7.44
N PHE A 107 -4.44 7.26 8.16
CA PHE A 107 -3.16 6.57 8.28
C PHE A 107 -3.34 5.19 8.92
N GLY A 108 -4.16 5.07 9.98
CA GLY A 108 -4.47 3.79 10.60
C GLY A 108 -5.15 2.80 9.66
N GLN A 109 -6.18 3.24 8.94
CA GLN A 109 -6.93 2.39 8.01
C GLN A 109 -6.11 2.02 6.77
N PHE A 110 -5.72 3.01 5.96
CA PHE A 110 -5.04 2.76 4.69
C PHE A 110 -3.58 2.31 4.89
N GLY A 111 -2.92 2.74 5.97
CA GLY A 111 -1.62 2.19 6.34
C GLY A 111 -1.71 0.74 6.80
N GLY A 112 -2.75 0.38 7.55
CA GLY A 112 -3.07 -1.01 7.87
C GLY A 112 -3.24 -1.87 6.63
N ASP A 113 -4.11 -1.44 5.71
CA ASP A 113 -4.39 -2.16 4.47
C ASP A 113 -3.14 -2.32 3.58
N ALA A 114 -2.34 -1.25 3.45
CA ALA A 114 -1.09 -1.28 2.70
C ALA A 114 -0.08 -2.23 3.33
N ALA A 115 0.07 -2.19 4.65
CA ALA A 115 0.95 -3.07 5.41
C ALA A 115 0.57 -4.55 5.23
N MET A 116 -0.73 -4.87 5.38
CA MET A 116 -1.25 -6.21 5.13
C MET A 116 -0.97 -6.66 3.69
N GLY A 117 -1.23 -5.80 2.70
CA GLY A 117 -0.96 -6.09 1.30
C GLY A 117 0.51 -6.40 1.02
N LEU A 118 1.44 -5.64 1.61
CA LEU A 118 2.88 -5.86 1.46
C LEU A 118 3.34 -7.18 2.10
N LEU A 119 2.79 -7.54 3.26
CA LEU A 119 3.04 -8.83 3.92
C LEU A 119 2.53 -10.00 3.08
N MET A 120 1.29 -9.90 2.59
CA MET A 120 0.68 -10.95 1.76
C MET A 120 1.42 -11.15 0.43
N GLN A 121 2.00 -10.10 -0.13
CA GLN A 121 2.83 -10.15 -1.35
C GLN A 121 4.26 -10.67 -1.08
N GLY A 122 4.64 -10.92 0.18
CA GLY A 122 6.00 -11.30 0.57
C GLY A 122 7.04 -10.20 0.33
N ARG A 123 6.62 -8.93 0.20
CA ARG A 123 7.52 -7.79 -0.02
C ARG A 123 8.21 -7.31 1.25
N ALA A 124 7.71 -7.75 2.40
CA ALA A 124 8.36 -7.58 3.69
C ALA A 124 8.26 -8.88 4.50
N THR A 125 9.34 -9.23 5.18
CA THR A 125 9.46 -10.44 6.02
C THR A 125 9.72 -10.13 7.49
N SER A 126 9.87 -8.85 7.83
CA SER A 126 10.05 -8.35 9.19
C SER A 126 9.34 -7.00 9.38
N ALA A 127 9.11 -6.63 10.64
CA ALA A 127 8.52 -5.35 10.99
C ALA A 127 9.38 -4.15 10.55
N ASP A 128 10.71 -4.24 10.71
CA ASP A 128 11.63 -3.19 10.26
C ASP A 128 11.67 -3.03 8.74
N GLN A 129 11.60 -4.15 8.01
CA GLN A 129 11.55 -4.12 6.55
C GLN A 129 10.26 -3.46 6.09
N LEU A 130 9.12 -3.79 6.71
CA LEU A 130 7.85 -3.21 6.35
C LEU A 130 7.81 -1.71 6.65
N ARG A 131 8.28 -1.31 7.83
CA ARG A 131 8.46 0.11 8.19
C ARG A 131 9.26 0.87 7.14
N THR A 132 10.42 0.34 6.78
CA THR A 132 11.33 0.98 5.81
C THR A 132 10.66 1.14 4.45
N VAL A 133 10.00 0.09 3.94
CA VAL A 133 9.30 0.13 2.66
C VAL A 133 8.19 1.18 2.67
N MET A 134 7.41 1.24 3.75
CA MET A 134 6.32 2.22 3.86
C MET A 134 6.83 3.66 3.97
N ILE A 135 7.89 3.91 4.75
CA ILE A 135 8.55 5.22 4.81
C ILE A 135 9.06 5.63 3.41
N GLN A 136 9.73 4.72 2.70
CA GLN A 136 10.23 4.99 1.35
C GLN A 136 9.11 5.30 0.36
N GLN A 137 8.00 4.56 0.42
CA GLN A 137 6.81 4.83 -0.41
C GLN A 137 6.23 6.21 -0.10
N CYS A 138 6.06 6.54 1.17
CA CYS A 138 5.56 7.86 1.59
C CYS A 138 6.50 8.98 1.15
N ASN A 139 7.81 8.84 1.34
CA ASN A 139 8.79 9.84 0.92
C ASN A 139 8.85 10.01 -0.60
N THR A 140 8.59 8.93 -1.36
CA THR A 140 8.55 8.98 -2.84
C THR A 140 7.32 9.73 -3.34
N VAL A 141 6.17 9.54 -2.68
CA VAL A 141 4.90 10.18 -3.06
C VAL A 141 4.78 11.60 -2.49
N GLY A 142 5.33 11.83 -1.30
CA GLY A 142 5.09 12.98 -0.44
C GLY A 142 3.90 12.74 0.50
N SER A 143 4.07 13.01 1.80
CA SER A 143 3.04 12.75 2.84
C SER A 143 1.72 13.48 2.57
N ALA A 144 1.78 14.74 2.12
CA ALA A 144 0.60 15.55 1.84
C ALA A 144 -0.24 14.95 0.70
N LYS A 145 0.43 14.49 -0.36
CA LYS A 145 -0.22 13.83 -1.49
C LYS A 145 -0.79 12.47 -1.06
N LEU A 146 -0.01 11.68 -0.33
CA LEU A 146 -0.46 10.39 0.20
C LEU A 146 -1.73 10.54 1.04
N LEU A 147 -1.77 11.54 1.93
CA LEU A 147 -2.94 11.80 2.76
C LEU A 147 -4.15 12.24 1.93
N GLU A 148 -3.96 13.05 0.88
CA GLU A 148 -5.07 13.42 -0.01
C GLU A 148 -5.60 12.24 -0.83
N ASP A 149 -4.71 11.36 -1.29
CA ASP A 149 -5.09 10.13 -1.97
C ASP A 149 -5.92 9.23 -1.04
N MET A 150 -5.54 9.10 0.24
CA MET A 150 -6.31 8.38 1.27
C MET A 150 -7.68 9.02 1.52
N ARG A 151 -7.76 10.36 1.61
CA ARG A 151 -9.04 11.08 1.75
C ARG A 151 -9.96 10.81 0.56
N THR A 152 -9.40 10.83 -0.65
CA THR A 152 -10.15 10.55 -1.88
C THR A 152 -10.67 9.12 -1.88
N ALA A 153 -9.82 8.14 -1.59
CA ALA A 153 -10.20 6.74 -1.50
C ALA A 153 -11.33 6.52 -0.47
N ARG A 154 -11.26 7.18 0.70
CA ARG A 154 -12.31 7.09 1.73
C ARG A 154 -13.66 7.58 1.21
N ARG A 155 -13.70 8.76 0.57
CA ARG A 155 -14.92 9.32 -0.01
C ARG A 155 -15.52 8.41 -1.08
N GLU A 156 -14.68 7.79 -1.91
CA GLU A 156 -15.12 6.85 -2.93
C GLU A 156 -15.74 5.58 -2.34
N ILE A 157 -15.13 5.03 -1.28
CA ILE A 157 -15.68 3.87 -0.56
C ILE A 157 -17.04 4.21 0.07
N GLU A 158 -17.16 5.35 0.75
CA GLU A 158 -18.42 5.81 1.37
C GLU A 158 -19.54 5.99 0.33
N LYS A 159 -19.19 6.53 -0.85
CA LYS A 159 -20.10 6.65 -1.97
C LYS A 159 -20.59 5.27 -2.45
N GLN A 160 -19.68 4.32 -2.67
CA GLN A 160 -20.03 2.96 -3.11
C GLN A 160 -20.92 2.23 -2.10
N ILE A 161 -20.65 2.38 -0.79
CA ILE A 161 -21.48 1.78 0.26
C ILE A 161 -22.91 2.35 0.21
N THR A 162 -23.04 3.67 0.06
CA THR A 162 -24.33 4.34 -0.03
C THR A 162 -25.12 3.92 -1.28
N GLU A 163 -24.45 3.83 -2.43
CA GLU A 163 -25.05 3.34 -3.68
C GLU A 163 -25.52 1.88 -3.54
N GLN A 164 -24.71 1.02 -2.91
CA GLN A 164 -25.10 -0.37 -2.67
C GLN A 164 -26.30 -0.49 -1.74
N GLN A 165 -26.37 0.30 -0.67
CA GLN A 165 -27.51 0.30 0.26
C GLN A 165 -28.80 0.76 -0.42
N ASN A 166 -28.72 1.77 -1.30
CA ASN A 166 -29.89 2.27 -2.05
C ASN A 166 -30.34 1.34 -3.18
N SER A 167 -29.48 0.40 -3.61
CA SER A 167 -29.78 -0.57 -4.67
C SER A 167 -30.36 -1.90 -4.18
N ARG A 168 -30.42 -2.12 -2.85
CA ARG A 168 -31.04 -3.31 -2.26
C ARG A 168 -32.55 -3.06 -2.11
N PRO A 169 -33.41 -3.76 -2.88
CA PRO A 169 -34.87 -3.64 -2.79
C PRO A 169 -35.44 -4.17 -1.47
#